data_AF-A0A3D8L3S0-F1
#
_entry.id   AF-A0A3D8L3S0-F1
#
_cell.length_a   1.000
_cell.length_b   1.000
_cell.length_c   1.000
_cell.angle_alpha   90.00
_cell.angle_beta   90.00
_cell.angle_gamma   90.00
#
_symmetry.space_group_name_H-M   'P 1'
#
loop_
_entity.id
_entity.type
_entity.pdbx_description
1 polymer ?
#
loop_
_entity_poly.entity_id
_entity_poly.type
_entity_poly.pdbx_seq_one_letter_code
_entity_poly.pdbx_strand_id
1 'polypeptide(L)'
;MEKFKGRIAPLLESDEIRYQASGVVKSMSVDYFSSNFREITVTELPNIGLSSYYYQSIENPDLVMHFRISETAGLSATLMLCRDFESKLKETGI
;
A
#
# COMPACT_ATOMS: atom_id res chain seq x y z
N MET A 1 2.34 1.51 -14.44
CA MET A 1 3.40 1.83 -13.45
C MET A 1 3.53 3.32 -13.12
N GLU A 2 2.96 4.26 -13.89
CA GLU A 2 3.12 5.70 -13.62
C GLU A 2 2.44 6.21 -12.34
N LYS A 3 1.33 5.59 -11.91
CA LYS A 3 0.56 6.07 -10.74
C LYS A 3 1.26 5.88 -9.39
N PHE A 4 1.91 4.74 -9.16
CA PHE A 4 2.72 4.50 -7.95
C PHE A 4 3.87 5.52 -7.84
N LYS A 5 4.58 5.74 -8.96
CA LYS A 5 5.66 6.73 -9.02
C LYS A 5 5.18 8.17 -8.85
N GLY A 6 3.95 8.49 -9.27
CA GLY A 6 3.40 9.84 -9.14
C GLY A 6 2.97 10.21 -7.71
N ARG A 7 2.49 9.24 -6.90
CA ARG A 7 1.85 9.55 -5.61
C ARG A 7 2.53 8.96 -4.38
N ILE A 8 3.16 7.79 -4.49
CA ILE A 8 3.82 7.12 -3.36
C ILE A 8 5.32 7.36 -3.40
N ALA A 9 5.95 7.21 -4.57
CA ALA A 9 7.41 7.31 -4.68
C ALA A 9 8.01 8.64 -4.18
N PRO A 10 7.39 9.82 -4.36
CA PRO A 10 7.93 11.07 -3.83
C PRO A 10 7.92 11.14 -2.30
N LEU A 11 7.14 10.28 -1.65
CA LEU A 11 7.01 10.19 -0.19
C LEU A 11 7.94 9.12 0.42
N LEU A 12 8.72 8.42 -0.41
CA LEU A 12 9.71 7.46 0.04
C LEU A 12 11.05 8.19 0.17
N GLU A 13 11.57 8.28 1.40
CA GLU A 13 12.84 8.95 1.71
C GLU A 13 14.08 8.17 1.23
N SER A 14 13.88 6.95 0.71
CA SER A 14 14.92 6.00 0.30
C SER A 14 14.46 5.17 -0.89
N ASP A 15 15.39 4.57 -1.63
CA ASP A 15 15.10 3.54 -2.67
C ASP A 15 14.49 2.24 -2.08
N GLU A 16 14.14 2.26 -0.79
CA GLU A 16 13.45 1.21 -0.08
C GLU A 16 12.10 1.67 0.47
N ILE A 17 11.15 0.73 0.46
CA ILE A 17 9.86 0.82 1.11
C ILE A 17 9.96 0.10 2.45
N ARG A 18 9.79 0.84 3.55
CA ARG A 18 9.61 0.25 4.88
C ARG A 18 8.14 -0.06 5.10
N TYR A 19 7.83 -1.28 5.55
CA TYR A 19 6.47 -1.75 5.76
C TYR A 19 6.37 -2.66 6.97
N GLN A 20 5.17 -2.75 7.56
CA GLN A 20 4.87 -3.71 8.62
C GLN A 20 4.29 -5.00 8.03
N ALA A 21 4.74 -6.16 8.50
CA ALA A 21 4.19 -7.46 8.15
C ALA A 21 4.11 -8.33 9.42
N SER A 22 2.90 -8.75 9.79
CA SER A 22 2.67 -9.55 11.00
C SER A 22 3.30 -8.96 12.27
N GLY A 23 3.20 -7.64 12.44
CA GLY A 23 3.77 -6.93 13.58
C GLY A 23 5.26 -6.55 13.45
N VAL A 24 5.98 -7.09 12.46
CA VAL A 24 7.42 -6.86 12.28
C VAL A 24 7.66 -5.83 11.17
N VAL A 25 8.59 -4.90 11.40
CA VAL A 25 9.03 -3.94 10.38
C VAL A 25 10.02 -4.62 9.43
N LYS A 26 9.77 -4.50 8.13
CA LYS A 26 10.61 -5.01 7.04
C LYS A 26 10.88 -3.89 6.03
N SER A 27 11.84 -4.09 5.14
CA SER A 27 12.03 -3.26 3.97
C SER A 27 12.11 -4.09 2.69
N MET A 28 11.78 -3.47 1.56
CA MET A 28 12.00 -3.99 0.22
C MET A 28 12.39 -2.86 -0.71
N SER A 29 13.12 -3.13 -1.78
CA SER A 29 13.45 -2.07 -2.75
C SER A 29 12.22 -1.61 -3.53
N VAL A 30 12.22 -0.34 -3.91
CA VAL A 30 11.19 0.27 -4.76
C VAL A 30 11.10 -0.43 -6.12
N ASP A 31 12.24 -0.85 -6.67
CA ASP A 31 12.30 -1.57 -7.94
C ASP A 31 11.69 -2.97 -7.84
N TYR A 32 11.98 -3.70 -6.76
CA TYR A 32 11.36 -5.00 -6.52
C TYR A 32 9.84 -4.85 -6.39
N PHE A 33 9.38 -3.88 -5.60
CA PHE A 33 7.96 -3.61 -5.44
C PHE A 33 7.29 -3.30 -6.79
N SER A 34 7.87 -2.36 -7.54
CA SER A 34 7.30 -1.90 -8.82
C SER A 34 7.21 -3.00 -9.86
N SER A 35 8.08 -4.01 -9.79
CA SER A 35 8.10 -5.15 -10.71
C SER A 35 7.20 -6.30 -10.27
N ASN A 36 6.92 -6.43 -8.96
CA ASN A 36 6.24 -7.60 -8.38
C ASN A 36 4.87 -7.30 -7.79
N PHE A 37 4.42 -6.05 -7.80
CA PHE A 37 3.12 -5.65 -7.27
C PHE A 37 2.33 -4.86 -8.30
N ARG A 38 1.04 -5.19 -8.44
CA ARG A 38 0.09 -4.45 -9.30
C ARG A 38 -0.91 -3.68 -8.46
N GLU A 39 -1.21 -2.45 -8.83
CA GLU A 39 -2.30 -1.68 -8.23
C GLU A 39 -3.63 -2.40 -8.47
N ILE A 40 -4.44 -2.58 -7.43
CA ILE A 40 -5.76 -3.20 -7.51
C ILE A 40 -6.89 -2.23 -7.18
N THR A 41 -6.70 -1.36 -6.19
CA THR A 41 -7.71 -0.35 -5.84
C THR A 41 -7.08 0.81 -5.08
N VAL A 42 -7.77 1.94 -5.12
CA VAL A 42 -7.43 3.17 -4.41
C VAL A 42 -8.69 3.71 -3.76
N THR A 43 -8.58 4.12 -2.51
CA THR A 43 -9.68 4.73 -1.75
C THR A 43 -9.20 6.08 -1.23
N GLU A 44 -9.88 7.15 -1.64
CA GLU A 44 -9.58 8.50 -1.20
C GLU A 44 -10.73 9.02 -0.32
N LEU A 45 -10.39 9.49 0.87
CA LEU A 45 -11.29 10.16 1.79
C LEU A 45 -10.80 11.60 1.98
N PRO A 46 -11.06 12.48 1.00
CA PRO A 46 -10.50 13.84 0.98
C PRO A 46 -10.96 14.69 2.18
N ASN A 47 -12.18 14.45 2.68
CA ASN A 47 -12.73 15.16 3.85
C ASN A 47 -11.88 15.00 5.12
N ILE A 48 -11.06 13.95 5.21
CA ILE A 48 -10.18 13.67 6.34
C ILE A 48 -8.71 13.54 5.93
N GLY A 49 -8.35 14.02 4.73
CA GLY A 49 -6.97 14.01 4.25
C GLY A 49 -6.34 12.61 4.21
N LEU A 50 -7.13 11.58 3.89
CA LEU A 50 -6.69 10.18 3.92
C LEU A 50 -6.79 9.54 2.54
N SER A 51 -5.72 8.85 2.12
CA SER A 51 -5.72 8.03 0.90
C SER A 51 -5.14 6.65 1.19
N SER A 52 -5.80 5.61 0.69
CA SER A 52 -5.35 4.22 0.77
C SER A 52 -5.11 3.68 -0.63
N TYR A 53 -3.95 3.07 -0.85
CA TYR A 53 -3.57 2.45 -2.12
C TYR A 53 -3.26 0.98 -1.86
N TYR A 54 -3.84 0.11 -2.65
CA TYR A 54 -3.71 -1.33 -2.48
C TYR A 54 -3.07 -1.93 -3.71
N TYR A 55 -2.03 -2.73 -3.47
CA TYR A 55 -1.29 -3.40 -4.51
C TYR A 55 -1.17 -4.89 -4.19
N GLN A 56 -1.53 -5.74 -5.13
CA GLN A 56 -1.46 -7.19 -4.97
C GLN A 56 -0.13 -7.70 -5.54
N SER A 57 0.51 -8.62 -4.83
CA SER A 57 1.70 -9.31 -5.35
C SER A 57 1.34 -10.18 -6.55
N ILE A 58 2.18 -10.14 -7.57
CA ILE A 58 2.05 -10.94 -8.80
C ILE A 58 2.46 -12.39 -8.52
N GLU A 59 3.54 -12.59 -7.76
CA GLU A 59 4.05 -13.93 -7.41
C GLU A 59 3.19 -14.62 -6.36
N ASN A 60 2.60 -13.86 -5.44
CA ASN A 60 1.73 -14.40 -4.39
C ASN A 60 0.43 -13.57 -4.27
N PRO A 61 -0.63 -13.92 -5.01
CA PRO A 61 -1.89 -13.19 -5.01
C PRO A 61 -2.57 -13.07 -3.64
N ASP A 62 -2.20 -13.91 -2.67
CA ASP A 62 -2.72 -13.81 -1.29
C ASP A 62 -2.11 -12.64 -0.52
N LEU A 63 -1.08 -11.97 -1.04
CA LEU A 63 -0.43 -10.84 -0.39
C LEU A 63 -0.83 -9.51 -1.03
N VAL A 64 -1.28 -8.58 -0.19
CA VAL A 64 -1.65 -7.22 -0.56
C VAL A 64 -0.83 -6.23 0.24
N MET A 65 -0.12 -5.36 -0.44
CA MET A 65 0.51 -4.18 0.14
C MET A 65 -0.49 -3.03 0.20
N HIS A 66 -0.72 -2.52 1.40
CA HIS A 66 -1.55 -1.35 1.65
C HIS A 66 -0.65 -0.17 2.02
N PHE A 67 -0.66 0.87 1.19
CA PHE A 67 -0.12 2.17 1.56
C PHE A 67 -1.23 3.07 2.06
N ARG A 68 -1.02 3.71 3.20
CA ARG A 68 -1.91 4.71 3.76
C ARG A 68 -1.16 6.04 3.82
N ILE A 69 -1.68 7.05 3.13
CA ILE A 69 -1.22 8.42 3.21
C ILE A 69 -2.21 9.19 4.06
N SER A 70 -1.69 9.89 5.07
CA SER A 70 -2.45 10.82 5.90
C SER A 70 -1.71 12.15 5.97
N GLU A 71 -2.45 13.26 5.90
CA GLU A 71 -1.85 14.60 6.09
C GLU A 71 -1.19 14.78 7.46
N THR A 72 -1.68 14.09 8.49
CA THR A 72 -1.18 14.24 9.87
C THR A 72 -0.15 13.18 10.27
N ALA A 73 -0.25 11.96 9.73
CA ALA A 73 0.64 10.85 10.07
C ALA A 73 1.66 10.48 8.98
N GLY A 74 1.59 11.12 7.81
CA GLY A 74 2.45 10.80 6.67
C GLY A 74 2.10 9.48 5.99
N LEU A 75 3.12 8.85 5.39
CA LEU A 75 3.00 7.57 4.69
C LEU A 75 3.26 6.39 5.65
N SER A 76 2.37 5.40 5.63
CA SER A 76 2.63 4.08 6.20
C SER A 76 2.35 2.98 5.19
N ALA A 77 3.07 1.85 5.31
CA ALA A 77 2.91 0.69 4.45
C ALA A 77 2.72 -0.58 5.29
N THR A 78 1.81 -1.45 4.89
CA THR A 78 1.52 -2.72 5.59
C THR A 78 1.27 -3.81 4.56
N LEU A 79 1.96 -4.94 4.74
CA LEU A 79 1.69 -6.16 3.98
C LEU A 79 0.69 -7.03 4.75
N MET A 80 -0.42 -7.35 4.10
CA MET A 80 -1.54 -8.09 4.69
C MET A 80 -2.04 -9.19 3.75
N LEU A 81 -2.86 -10.10 4.28
CA LEU A 81 -3.47 -11.15 3.48
C LEU A 81 -4.66 -10.60 2.68
N CYS A 82 -4.92 -11.16 1.50
CA CYS A 82 -6.03 -10.77 0.62
C CYS A 82 -7.38 -10.89 1.34
N ARG A 83 -7.57 -11.93 2.15
CA ARG A 83 -8.78 -12.10 2.98
C ARG A 83 -9.01 -10.93 3.95
N ASP A 84 -7.95 -10.37 4.52
CA ASP A 84 -8.05 -9.27 5.48
C ASP A 84 -8.39 -7.98 4.73
N PHE A 85 -7.91 -7.84 3.49
CA PHE A 85 -8.25 -6.75 2.59
C PHE A 85 -9.72 -6.82 2.15
N GLU A 86 -10.20 -8.00 1.76
CA GLU A 86 -11.60 -8.22 1.38
C GLU A 86 -12.56 -7.96 2.56
N SER A 87 -12.17 -8.34 3.78
CA SER A 87 -12.94 -8.01 4.98
C SER A 87 -13.08 -6.50 5.16
N LYS A 88 -11.97 -5.75 5.01
CA LYS A 88 -11.97 -4.28 5.10
C LYS A 88 -12.81 -3.62 4.01
N LEU A 89 -12.79 -4.15 2.77
CA LEU A 89 -13.64 -3.64 1.69
C LEU A 89 -15.13 -3.80 2.04
N LYS A 90 -15.53 -4.97 2.56
CA LYS A 90 -16.92 -5.21 2.98
C LYS A 90 -17.36 -4.28 4.11
N GLU A 91 -16.49 -4.00 5.07
CA GLU A 91 -16.77 -3.07 6.17
C GLU A 91 -16.88 -1.62 5.71
N THR A 92 -16.11 -1.23 4.70
CA THR A 92 -16.10 0.15 4.17
C THR A 92 -17.19 0.42 3.14
N GLY A 93 -17.96 -0.60 2.73
CA GLY A 93 -19.17 -0.45 1.91
C GLY A 93 -18.90 0.04 0.49
N ILE A 94 -17.69 -0.18 -0.04
CA ILE A 94 -17.34 0.08 -1.45
C ILE A 94 -17.71 -1.14 -2.29
#